data_AF-A0A7K8JYJ8-F1
#
_entry.id   AF-A0A7K8JYJ8-F1
#
_cell.length_a   1.000
_cell.length_b   1.000
_cell.length_c   1.000
_cell.angle_alpha   90.00
_cell.angle_beta   90.00
_cell.angle_gamma   90.00
#
_symmetry.space_group_name_H-M   'P 1'
#
loop_
_entity.id
_entity.type
_entity.pdbx_description
1 polymer ?
#
loop_
_entity_poly.entity_id
_entity_poly.type
_entity_poly.pdbx_seq_one_letter_code
_entity_poly.pdbx_strand_id
1 'polypeptide(L)'
;MATGRDTLLLSLLLTIGVTALVAAGQKAEQPKVVTKYGSVRGYQFKVDAAERSVNVFLGLPFAKPPVGPLRFSEPQPPEPWEGVRDATSYPPM
;
A
#
# COMPACT_ATOMS: atom_id res chain seq x y z
N MET A 1 -22.06 -48.52 -14.38
CA MET A 1 -20.84 -47.99 -15.04
C MET A 1 -21.09 -46.53 -15.43
N ALA A 2 -20.89 -45.58 -14.52
CA ALA A 2 -20.98 -44.13 -14.80
C ALA A 2 -20.22 -43.29 -13.74
N THR A 3 -20.04 -43.85 -12.55
CA THR A 3 -19.55 -43.17 -11.34
C THR A 3 -18.14 -42.59 -11.45
N GLY A 4 -17.23 -43.21 -12.22
CA GLY A 4 -15.82 -42.81 -12.25
C GLY A 4 -15.54 -41.49 -12.97
N ARG A 5 -16.30 -41.17 -14.03
CA ARG A 5 -16.09 -39.94 -14.80
C ARG A 5 -16.60 -38.71 -14.04
N ASP A 6 -17.67 -38.88 -13.29
CA ASP A 6 -18.30 -37.81 -12.52
C ASP A 6 -17.48 -37.48 -11.27
N THR A 7 -16.89 -38.48 -10.60
CA THR A 7 -15.93 -38.24 -9.50
C THR A 7 -14.66 -37.55 -9.96
N LEU A 8 -14.17 -37.88 -11.16
CA LEU A 8 -13.00 -37.22 -11.74
C LEU A 8 -13.30 -35.75 -12.09
N LEU A 9 -14.46 -35.48 -12.69
CA LEU A 9 -14.90 -34.11 -13.00
C LEU A 9 -15.13 -33.28 -11.73
N LEU A 10 -15.75 -33.82 -10.69
CA LEU A 10 -15.91 -33.12 -9.41
C LEU A 10 -14.55 -32.85 -8.74
N SER A 11 -13.64 -33.82 -8.74
CA SER A 11 -12.29 -33.62 -8.17
C SER A 11 -11.50 -32.57 -8.94
N LEU A 12 -11.65 -32.51 -10.27
CA LEU A 12 -10.98 -31.53 -11.12
C LEU A 12 -11.54 -30.12 -10.93
N LEU A 13 -12.86 -29.97 -10.79
CA LEU A 13 -13.49 -28.69 -10.49
C LEU A 13 -13.12 -28.19 -9.09
N LEU A 14 -13.01 -29.09 -8.11
CA LEU A 14 -12.58 -28.76 -6.76
C LEU A 14 -11.12 -28.29 -6.72
N THR A 15 -10.22 -28.96 -7.45
CA THR A 15 -8.79 -28.56 -7.51
C THR A 15 -8.60 -27.25 -8.26
N ILE A 16 -9.34 -27.00 -9.34
CA ILE A 16 -9.32 -25.71 -10.06
C ILE A 16 -9.85 -24.59 -9.16
N GLY A 17 -10.93 -24.82 -8.42
CA GLY A 17 -11.48 -23.86 -7.47
C GLY A 17 -10.49 -23.50 -6.35
N VAL A 18 -9.81 -24.50 -5.77
CA VAL A 18 -8.82 -24.29 -4.71
C VAL A 18 -7.57 -23.58 -5.24
N THR A 19 -7.07 -23.94 -6.42
CA THR A 19 -5.91 -23.26 -7.03
C THR A 19 -6.21 -21.82 -7.44
N ALA A 20 -7.41 -21.53 -7.93
CA ALA A 20 -7.84 -20.16 -8.21
C ALA A 20 -7.93 -19.31 -6.93
N LEU A 21 -8.37 -19.89 -5.80
CA LEU A 21 -8.44 -19.19 -4.52
C LEU A 21 -7.04 -18.87 -3.95
N VAL A 22 -6.06 -19.74 -4.15
CA VAL A 22 -4.66 -19.50 -3.76
C VAL A 22 -3.99 -18.49 -4.71
N ALA A 23 -4.35 -18.49 -5.99
CA ALA A 23 -3.83 -17.55 -6.99
C ALA A 23 -4.47 -16.15 -6.91
N ALA A 24 -5.61 -16.01 -6.23
CA ALA A 24 -6.24 -14.73 -5.88
C ALA A 24 -5.42 -14.00 -4.79
N GLY A 25 -4.18 -13.65 -5.15
CA GLY A 25 -3.42 -12.51 -4.69
C GLY A 25 -3.29 -12.33 -3.19
N GLN A 26 -2.18 -12.82 -2.62
CA GLN A 26 -1.58 -12.13 -1.49
C GLN A 26 -1.14 -10.74 -1.98
N LYS A 27 -2.04 -9.75 -1.90
CA LYS A 27 -1.68 -8.36 -2.09
C LYS A 27 -0.70 -8.03 -0.97
N ALA A 28 0.57 -7.83 -1.32
CA ALA A 28 1.60 -7.51 -0.34
C ALA A 28 1.11 -6.36 0.54
N GLU A 29 1.13 -6.57 1.85
CA GLU A 29 0.63 -5.58 2.80
C GLU A 29 1.45 -4.31 2.66
N GLN A 30 0.79 -3.19 2.35
CA GLN A 30 1.49 -1.93 2.15
C GLN A 30 2.03 -1.41 3.50
N PRO A 31 3.26 -0.89 3.53
CA PRO A 31 3.86 -0.45 4.78
C PRO A 31 3.05 0.70 5.38
N LYS A 32 2.62 0.53 6.63
CA LYS A 32 1.88 1.53 7.40
C LYS A 32 2.69 1.95 8.61
N VAL A 33 2.81 3.26 8.84
CA VAL A 33 3.58 3.84 9.95
C VAL A 33 2.76 4.92 10.64
N VAL A 34 2.91 5.04 11.97
CA VAL A 34 2.32 6.12 12.76
C VAL A 34 3.36 7.22 12.92
N THR A 35 3.00 8.45 12.55
CA THR A 35 3.83 9.66 12.74
C THR A 35 3.26 10.52 13.87
N LYS A 36 3.97 11.58 14.27
CA LYS A 36 3.46 12.57 15.23
C LYS A 36 2.18 13.30 14.77
N TYR A 37 1.87 13.28 13.47
CA TYR A 37 0.75 14.02 12.89
C TYR A 37 -0.37 13.12 12.33
N GLY A 38 -0.20 11.80 12.38
CA GLY A 38 -1.18 10.84 11.88
C GLY A 38 -0.54 9.60 11.26
N SER A 39 -1.39 8.65 10.86
CA SER A 39 -0.93 7.40 10.22
C SER A 39 -0.72 7.61 8.72
N VAL A 40 0.26 6.90 8.16
CA VAL A 40 0.63 6.98 6.73
C VAL A 40 0.76 5.59 6.13
N ARG A 41 0.45 5.47 4.85
CA ARG A 41 0.63 4.23 4.08
C ARG A 41 1.49 4.51 2.86
N GLY A 42 2.61 3.80 2.76
CA GLY A 42 3.55 3.89 1.65
C GLY A 42 3.48 2.66 0.74
N TYR A 43 4.58 2.38 0.05
CA TYR A 43 4.75 1.18 -0.76
C TYR A 43 6.16 0.59 -0.57
N GLN A 44 6.33 -0.68 -0.93
CA GLN A 44 7.65 -1.30 -0.98
C GLN A 44 8.25 -1.16 -2.37
N PHE A 45 9.54 -0.81 -2.42
CA PHE A 45 10.32 -0.72 -3.64
C PHE A 45 11.53 -1.65 -3.54
N LYS A 46 11.73 -2.51 -4.54
CA LYS A 46 12.89 -3.40 -4.61
C LYS A 46 14.05 -2.65 -5.25
N VAL A 47 15.18 -2.62 -4.56
CA VAL A 47 16.43 -2.03 -5.05
C VAL A 47 17.30 -3.17 -5.58
N ASP A 48 17.37 -3.29 -6.91
CA ASP A 48 18.06 -4.41 -7.56
C ASP A 48 19.54 -4.50 -7.19
N ALA A 49 20.25 -3.37 -7.20
CA ALA A 49 21.68 -3.31 -6.88
C ALA A 49 22.03 -3.74 -5.44
N ALA A 50 21.07 -3.65 -4.51
CA ALA A 50 21.26 -3.99 -3.11
C ALA A 50 20.57 -5.30 -2.71
N GLU A 51 19.86 -5.94 -3.64
CA GLU A 51 18.97 -7.10 -3.41
C GLU A 51 18.06 -6.93 -2.17
N ARG A 52 17.62 -5.69 -1.92
CA ARG A 52 16.86 -5.32 -0.72
C ARG A 52 15.61 -4.53 -1.09
N SER A 53 14.56 -4.73 -0.31
CA SER A 53 13.35 -3.91 -0.39
C SER A 53 13.45 -2.75 0.60
N VAL A 54 12.99 -1.58 0.18
CA VAL A 54 12.84 -0.39 1.03
C VAL A 54 11.37 0.01 1.12
N ASN A 55 10.98 0.54 2.28
CA ASN A 55 9.66 1.16 2.43
C ASN A 55 9.75 2.62 2.00
N VAL A 56 8.89 3.04 1.08
CA VAL A 56 8.87 4.38 0.50
C VAL A 56 7.59 5.10 0.90
N PHE A 57 7.75 6.33 1.39
CA PHE A 57 6.66 7.23 1.76
C PHE A 57 6.91 8.60 1.11
N LEU A 58 5.98 9.05 0.27
CA LEU A 58 6.08 10.25 -0.54
C LEU A 58 5.03 11.29 -0.15
N GLY A 59 5.32 12.58 -0.39
CA GLY A 59 4.34 13.66 -0.25
C GLY A 59 3.85 13.94 1.18
N LEU A 60 4.66 13.60 2.20
CA LEU A 60 4.31 13.85 3.59
C LEU A 60 4.51 15.33 3.97
N PRO A 61 3.48 16.01 4.50
CA PRO A 61 3.62 17.38 4.96
C PRO A 61 4.48 17.44 6.22
N PHE A 62 5.52 18.26 6.21
CA PHE A 62 6.36 18.54 7.37
C PHE A 62 6.16 19.96 7.92
N ALA A 63 5.43 20.81 7.20
CA ALA A 63 5.06 22.18 7.58
C ALA A 63 3.71 22.56 6.95
N LYS A 64 3.10 23.65 7.44
CA LYS A 64 1.94 24.27 6.78
C LYS A 64 2.35 24.86 5.43
N PRO A 65 1.47 24.85 4.42
CA PRO A 65 1.71 25.55 3.17
C PRO A 65 2.03 27.04 3.41
N PRO A 66 3.16 27.58 2.90
CA PRO A 66 3.61 28.95 3.17
C PRO A 66 2.90 29.97 2.26
N VAL A 67 1.56 29.93 2.26
CA VAL A 67 0.70 30.76 1.43
C VAL A 67 -0.02 31.83 2.24
N GLY A 68 -0.54 32.87 1.56
CA GLY A 68 -1.24 33.96 2.23
C GLY A 68 -0.37 34.67 3.27
N PRO A 69 -0.86 34.90 4.50
CA PRO A 69 -0.10 35.54 5.58
C PRO A 69 1.18 34.79 6.00
N LEU A 70 1.29 33.49 5.70
CA LEU A 70 2.48 32.69 6.01
C LEU A 70 3.60 32.89 5.00
N ARG A 71 3.36 33.59 3.89
CA ARG A 71 4.41 33.89 2.92
C ARG A 71 5.49 34.74 3.60
N PHE A 72 6.75 34.36 3.40
CA PHE A 72 7.92 35.00 4.04
C PHE A 72 7.96 34.91 5.57
N SER A 73 7.10 34.09 6.18
CA SER A 73 7.14 33.77 7.60
C SER A 73 7.92 32.47 7.84
N GLU A 74 8.31 32.23 9.09
CA GLU A 74 8.89 30.96 9.50
C GLU A 74 7.91 29.79 9.26
N PRO A 75 8.41 28.58 8.89
CA PRO A 75 7.57 27.40 8.72
C PRO A 75 6.81 27.05 10.00
N GLN A 76 5.50 26.83 9.88
CA GLN A 76 4.66 26.41 10.99
C GLN A 76 4.41 24.88 10.93
N PRO A 77 4.21 24.19 12.06
CA PRO A 77 3.91 22.75 12.09
C PRO A 77 2.65 22.40 11.27
N PRO A 78 2.63 21.29 10.51
CA PRO A 78 1.48 20.89 9.71
C PRO A 78 0.28 20.55 10.60
N GLU A 79 -0.91 20.66 10.01
CA GLU A 79 -2.12 20.15 10.68
C GLU A 79 -2.07 18.62 10.74
N PRO A 80 -2.41 18.01 11.89
CA PRO A 80 -2.59 16.57 11.96
C PRO A 80 -3.75 16.12 11.08
N TRP A 81 -3.74 14.86 10.67
CA TRP A 81 -4.82 14.26 9.89
C TRP A 81 -5.40 13.03 10.58
N GLU A 82 -6.69 12.82 10.38
CA GLU A 82 -7.37 11.62 10.82
C GLU A 82 -7.20 10.48 9.81
N GLY A 83 -7.34 9.25 10.28
CA GLY A 83 -7.22 8.06 9.45
C GLY A 83 -5.80 7.80 8.95
N VAL A 84 -5.69 7.25 7.73
CA VAL A 84 -4.42 6.86 7.11
C VAL A 84 -4.23 7.66 5.83
N ARG A 85 -3.21 8.51 5.80
CA ARG A 85 -2.85 9.30 4.62
C ARG A 85 -2.12 8.42 3.60
N ASP A 86 -2.50 8.55 2.33
CA ASP A 86 -1.83 7.89 1.23
C ASP A 86 -0.51 8.62 0.90
N ALA A 87 0.61 7.91 0.99
CA ALA A 87 1.96 8.44 0.82
C ALA A 87 2.68 7.71 -0.32
N THR A 88 1.98 7.48 -1.44
CA THR A 88 2.46 6.72 -2.60
C THR A 88 2.73 7.58 -3.83
N SER A 89 2.50 8.90 -3.76
CA SER A 89 2.69 9.84 -4.86
C SER A 89 3.52 11.05 -4.45
N TYR A 90 4.28 11.59 -5.41
CA TYR A 90 4.99 12.85 -5.21
C TYR A 90 4.01 14.01 -5.02
N PRO A 91 4.36 15.00 -4.19
CA PRO A 91 3.57 16.22 -4.10
C PRO A 91 3.68 17.01 -5.42
N PRO A 92 2.77 17.98 -5.67
CA PRO A 92 2.94 18.95 -6.74
C PRO A 92 4.28 19.68 -6.62
N MET A 93 4.89 19.99 -7.76
CA MET A 93 6.06 20.88 -7.86
C MET A 93 5.63 22.34 -8.00
#